data_AF-L9ZIZ8-F1
#
_entry.id   AF-L9ZIZ8-F1
#
_cell.length_a   1.000
_cell.length_b   1.000
_cell.length_c   1.000
_cell.angle_alpha   90.00
_cell.angle_beta   90.00
_cell.angle_gamma   90.00
#
_symmetry.space_group_name_H-M   'P 1'
#
loop_
_entity.id
_entity.type
_entity.pdbx_description
1 polymer ?
#
loop_
_entity_poly.entity_id
_entity_poly.type
_entity_poly.pdbx_seq_one_letter_code
_entity_poly.pdbx_strand_id
1 'polypeptide(L)'
;MPREHGDSGTFVETVSLEDVLGVFDVVDGPVILSADVADELDCSRETARRKLQALYERGDLERRKVSRRVVYWEADVTAETMGYDETARDAPQDAGDSIEGTRTSTASSAAESTIDIDAILSDIEVPGFGEKAEARKTAVRAVLEYLVDHKEAESKTLKEIAWEADSETYANARSLWSNAVVKALHQIPEVSSAGERQSGWSIDE
;
A
#
# COMPACT_ATOMS: atom_id res chain seq x y z
N MET A 1 -8.42 -15.24 56.46
CA MET A 1 -7.71 -14.47 55.41
C MET A 1 -6.64 -15.35 54.79
N PRO A 2 -6.20 -15.15 53.53
CA PRO A 2 -6.75 -14.27 52.48
C PRO A 2 -6.64 -14.87 51.05
N ARG A 3 -7.19 -14.19 50.04
CA ARG A 3 -6.46 -13.96 48.78
C ARG A 3 -6.63 -12.49 48.46
N GLU A 4 -5.55 -11.80 48.75
CA GLU A 4 -5.35 -10.37 48.60
C GLU A 4 -5.40 -10.11 47.09
N HIS A 5 -6.23 -9.15 46.68
CA HIS A 5 -6.16 -8.66 45.30
C HIS A 5 -4.79 -8.01 45.15
N GLY A 6 -3.98 -8.58 44.27
CA GLY A 6 -2.64 -8.09 43.98
C GLY A 6 -2.70 -6.63 43.56
N ASP A 7 -2.12 -5.81 44.42
CA ASP A 7 -1.46 -4.56 44.08
C ASP A 7 -0.42 -4.85 43.00
N SER A 8 -0.71 -4.47 41.75
CA SER A 8 0.27 -4.10 40.71
C SER A 8 -0.38 -4.19 39.32
N GLY A 9 -0.44 -3.04 38.67
CA GLY A 9 -0.71 -2.92 37.26
C GLY A 9 -0.36 -1.51 36.84
N THR A 10 0.91 -1.14 37.01
CA THR A 10 1.52 0.03 36.38
C THR A 10 0.91 0.16 34.98
N PHE A 11 0.17 1.24 34.73
CA PHE A 11 -0.30 1.61 33.40
C PHE A 11 0.94 1.97 32.59
N VAL A 12 1.66 0.96 32.13
CA VAL A 12 2.60 1.11 31.03
C VAL A 12 1.71 1.41 29.84
N GLU A 13 1.90 2.57 29.26
CA GLU A 13 1.33 2.92 27.96
C GLU A 13 2.00 2.03 26.90
N THR A 14 1.72 0.73 26.92
CA THR A 14 2.34 -0.26 26.02
C THR A 14 1.86 -0.08 24.58
N VAL A 15 0.73 0.61 24.40
CA VAL A 15 0.14 0.87 23.10
C VAL A 15 0.25 2.36 22.79
N SER A 16 1.19 2.69 21.91
CA SER A 16 1.34 4.05 21.38
C SER A 16 0.29 4.32 20.29
N LEU A 17 0.17 5.57 19.84
CA LEU A 17 -0.74 5.93 18.75
C LEU A 17 -0.18 5.49 17.38
N GLU A 18 1.14 5.49 17.23
CA GLU A 18 1.85 4.99 16.04
C GLU A 18 1.68 3.48 15.87
N ASP A 19 1.73 2.69 16.96
CA ASP A 19 1.44 1.25 16.90
C ASP A 19 0.01 0.98 16.40
N VAL A 20 -0.96 1.81 16.82
CA VAL A 20 -2.36 1.70 16.38
C VAL A 20 -2.52 2.08 14.90
N LEU A 21 -1.77 3.05 14.40
CA LEU A 21 -1.71 3.35 12.97
C LEU A 21 -1.06 2.20 12.18
N GLY A 22 -0.04 1.55 12.75
CA GLY A 22 0.59 0.37 12.17
C GLY A 22 -0.38 -0.79 11.94
N VAL A 23 -1.45 -0.91 12.75
CA VAL A 23 -2.48 -1.96 12.59
C VAL A 23 -3.18 -1.88 11.22
N PHE A 24 -3.30 -0.70 10.62
CA PHE A 24 -3.90 -0.55 9.28
C PHE A 24 -3.07 -1.23 8.18
N ASP A 25 -1.75 -1.37 8.36
CA ASP A 25 -0.88 -2.10 7.41
C ASP A 25 -0.94 -3.62 7.62
N VAL A 26 -1.40 -4.08 8.80
CA VAL A 26 -1.45 -5.50 9.17
C VAL A 26 -2.83 -6.12 8.94
N VAL A 27 -3.90 -5.39 9.26
CA VAL A 27 -5.29 -5.87 9.16
C VAL A 27 -5.79 -5.76 7.72
N ASP A 28 -6.42 -6.83 7.22
CA ASP A 28 -7.00 -6.85 5.89
C ASP A 28 -8.21 -5.90 5.76
N GLY A 29 -8.04 -4.86 4.94
CA GLY A 29 -9.12 -4.01 4.45
C GLY A 29 -8.94 -2.53 4.77
N PRO A 30 -9.64 -1.63 4.05
CA PRO A 30 -9.47 -0.19 4.21
C PRO A 30 -10.08 0.36 5.52
N VAL A 31 -10.76 -0.49 6.29
CA VAL A 31 -11.45 -0.11 7.52
C VAL A 31 -11.11 -1.10 8.61
N ILE A 32 -10.82 -0.59 9.80
CA ILE A 32 -10.56 -1.42 10.99
C ILE A 32 -11.56 -1.12 12.11
N LEU A 33 -11.75 -2.12 12.96
CA LEU A 33 -12.55 -2.04 14.18
C LEU A 33 -11.62 -1.93 15.39
N SER A 34 -12.17 -1.46 16.51
CA SER A 34 -11.49 -1.56 17.80
C SER A 34 -11.23 -3.00 18.25
N ALA A 35 -11.88 -3.99 17.62
CA ALA A 35 -11.61 -5.40 17.87
C ALA A 35 -10.32 -5.85 17.18
N ASP A 36 -10.08 -5.39 15.94
CA ASP A 36 -8.89 -5.77 15.18
C ASP A 36 -7.63 -5.20 15.85
N VAL A 37 -7.66 -3.93 16.28
CA VAL A 37 -6.57 -3.30 17.06
C VAL A 37 -6.33 -4.00 18.39
N ALA A 38 -7.37 -4.50 19.03
CA ALA A 38 -7.24 -5.21 20.30
C ALA A 38 -6.59 -6.58 20.13
N ASP A 39 -6.91 -7.28 19.04
CA ASP A 39 -6.34 -8.57 18.68
C ASP A 39 -4.85 -8.42 18.29
N GLU A 40 -4.54 -7.45 17.42
CA GLU A 40 -3.19 -7.24 16.91
C GLU A 40 -2.20 -6.73 17.96
N LEU A 41 -2.63 -5.82 18.85
CA LEU A 41 -1.75 -5.21 19.86
C LEU A 41 -1.85 -5.89 21.24
N ASP A 42 -2.50 -7.06 21.31
CA ASP A 42 -2.80 -7.81 22.55
C ASP A 42 -3.27 -6.89 23.69
N CYS A 43 -4.20 -5.98 23.37
CA CYS A 43 -4.64 -4.95 24.29
C CYS A 43 -6.14 -5.02 24.57
N SER A 44 -6.59 -4.38 25.65
CA SER A 44 -8.02 -4.32 25.94
C SER A 44 -8.78 -3.54 24.86
N ARG A 45 -9.98 -3.99 24.47
CA ARG A 45 -10.86 -3.29 23.51
C ARG A 45 -11.16 -1.84 23.90
N GLU A 46 -11.27 -1.56 25.20
CA GLU A 46 -11.44 -0.19 25.71
C GLU A 46 -10.19 0.68 25.44
N THR A 47 -8.99 0.10 25.57
CA THR A 47 -7.71 0.77 25.24
C THR A 47 -7.61 1.05 23.75
N ALA A 48 -7.87 0.05 22.91
CA ALA A 48 -7.92 0.18 21.45
C ALA A 48 -8.91 1.29 21.03
N ARG A 49 -10.13 1.26 21.58
CA ARG A 49 -11.16 2.28 21.32
C ARG A 49 -10.69 3.68 21.73
N ARG A 50 -10.08 3.83 22.91
CA ARG A 50 -9.58 5.12 23.40
C ARG A 50 -8.48 5.68 22.49
N LYS A 51 -7.56 4.83 22.02
CA LYS A 51 -6.46 5.25 21.13
C LYS A 51 -6.96 5.60 19.72
N LEU A 52 -7.88 4.81 19.15
CA LEU A 52 -8.56 5.15 17.90
C LEU A 52 -9.37 6.45 18.00
N GLN A 53 -10.04 6.70 19.14
CA GLN A 53 -10.74 7.95 19.38
C GLN A 53 -9.78 9.14 19.44
N ALA A 54 -8.61 8.99 20.07
CA ALA A 54 -7.59 10.02 20.13
C ALA A 54 -7.00 10.34 18.74
N LEU A 55 -6.75 9.33 17.90
CA LEU A 55 -6.32 9.52 16.51
C LEU A 55 -7.39 10.25 15.67
N TYR A 56 -8.66 9.92 15.87
CA TYR A 56 -9.76 10.66 15.23
C TYR A 56 -9.84 12.12 15.70
N GLU A 57 -9.66 12.38 17.00
CA GLU A 57 -9.67 13.76 17.53
C GLU A 57 -8.49 14.60 17.02
N ARG A 58 -7.38 13.96 16.65
CA ARG A 58 -6.21 14.60 16.03
C ARG A 58 -6.37 14.81 14.52
N GLY A 59 -7.36 14.17 13.89
CA GLY A 59 -7.57 14.22 12.45
C GLY A 59 -6.77 13.18 11.66
N ASP A 60 -6.04 12.28 12.33
CA ASP A 60 -5.27 11.21 11.67
C ASP A 60 -6.20 10.12 11.08
N LEU A 61 -7.39 9.95 11.68
CA LEU A 61 -8.38 8.96 11.26
C LEU A 61 -9.75 9.59 11.07
N GLU A 62 -10.51 9.06 10.12
CA GLU A 62 -11.95 9.24 10.05
C GLU A 62 -12.68 8.05 10.70
N ARG A 63 -13.95 8.27 11.08
CA ARG A 63 -14.77 7.21 11.67
C ARG A 63 -16.22 7.29 11.24
N ARG A 64 -16.88 6.14 11.19
CA ARG A 64 -18.34 6.06 10.99
C ARG A 64 -18.96 4.97 11.83
N LYS A 65 -20.15 5.28 12.34
CA LYS A 65 -21.00 4.27 12.98
C LYS A 65 -21.79 3.52 11.91
N VAL A 66 -21.58 2.22 11.83
CA VAL A 66 -22.29 1.32 10.93
C VAL A 66 -23.09 0.34 11.79
N SER A 67 -24.41 0.58 11.86
CA SER A 67 -25.32 -0.18 12.71
C SER A 67 -24.85 -0.22 14.18
N ARG A 68 -24.39 -1.39 14.66
CA ARG A 68 -23.90 -1.59 16.04
C ARG A 68 -22.38 -1.44 16.18
N ARG A 69 -21.64 -1.27 15.09
CA ARG A 69 -20.17 -1.20 15.09
C ARG A 69 -19.69 0.21 14.71
N VAL A 70 -18.48 0.54 15.13
CA VAL A 70 -17.77 1.76 14.71
C VAL A 70 -16.56 1.30 13.93
N VAL A 71 -16.43 1.79 12.71
CA VAL A 71 -15.30 1.53 11.81
C VAL A 71 -14.45 2.80 11.69
N TYR A 72 -13.15 2.61 11.54
CA TYR A 72 -12.14 3.67 11.39
C TYR A 72 -11.36 3.44 10.09
N TRP A 73 -10.97 4.51 9.43
CA TRP A 73 -10.07 4.50 8.25
C TRP A 73 -9.13 5.70 8.32
N GLU A 74 -7.98 5.60 7.66
CA GLU A 74 -7.02 6.70 7.57
C GLU A 74 -7.65 7.90 6.87
N ALA A 75 -7.49 9.10 7.43
CA ALA A 75 -7.96 10.32 6.81
C ALA A 75 -7.10 10.57 5.56
N ASP A 76 -7.74 10.58 4.39
CA ASP A 76 -7.05 10.81 3.13
C ASP A 76 -6.39 12.20 3.15
N VAL A 77 -5.06 12.24 3.07
CA VAL A 77 -4.30 13.49 3.05
C VAL A 77 -4.38 14.13 1.65
N THR A 78 -5.56 14.24 1.07
CA THR A 78 -5.82 14.99 -0.18
C THR A 78 -6.96 15.99 -0.02
N ALA A 79 -6.85 16.89 0.97
CA ALA A 79 -7.78 18.04 1.01
C ALA A 79 -7.23 19.35 1.60
N GLU A 80 -5.99 19.43 2.10
CA GLU A 80 -5.52 20.66 2.80
C GLU A 80 -4.26 21.32 2.22
N THR A 81 -3.92 21.06 0.95
CA THR A 81 -2.97 21.90 0.18
C THR A 81 -3.46 22.09 -1.26
N MET A 82 -4.67 22.61 -1.42
CA MET A 82 -5.08 23.29 -2.65
C MET A 82 -5.76 24.61 -2.28
N GLY A 83 -4.94 25.56 -1.82
CA GLY A 83 -5.23 26.97 -1.99
C GLY A 83 -5.08 27.32 -3.47
N TYR A 84 -6.12 27.07 -4.26
CA TYR A 84 -6.28 27.73 -5.55
C TYR A 84 -6.83 29.13 -5.30
N ASP A 85 -5.93 30.12 -5.24
CA ASP A 85 -6.28 31.49 -5.61
C ASP A 85 -5.44 31.92 -6.81
N GLU A 86 -6.18 32.43 -7.79
CA GLU A 86 -5.84 32.69 -9.16
C GLU A 86 -5.07 34.01 -9.29
N THR A 87 -3.79 34.01 -9.70
CA THR A 87 -3.13 35.11 -10.45
C THR A 87 -1.64 34.85 -10.68
N ALA A 88 -1.28 34.21 -11.80
CA ALA A 88 -0.03 34.49 -12.52
C ALA A 88 -0.05 33.77 -13.87
N ARG A 89 -0.74 34.37 -14.84
CA ARG A 89 -0.36 34.22 -16.25
C ARG A 89 0.82 35.16 -16.48
N ASP A 90 2.02 34.62 -16.71
CA ASP A 90 2.98 35.15 -17.69
C ASP A 90 4.13 34.15 -17.90
N ALA A 91 4.32 33.70 -19.14
CA ALA A 91 5.50 32.96 -19.57
C ALA A 91 6.65 33.97 -19.86
N PRO A 92 7.93 33.55 -19.94
CA PRO A 92 8.40 33.00 -21.22
C PRO A 92 9.48 31.90 -21.12
N GLN A 93 9.59 31.22 -22.25
CA GLN A 93 10.53 30.18 -22.63
C GLN A 93 11.93 30.77 -22.88
N ASP A 94 13.01 30.06 -22.54
CA ASP A 94 14.29 30.19 -23.25
C ASP A 94 15.10 28.87 -23.22
N ALA A 95 15.87 28.66 -24.29
CA ALA A 95 16.32 27.40 -24.83
C ALA A 95 17.78 27.00 -24.50
N GLY A 96 18.18 25.80 -24.93
CA GLY A 96 19.58 25.37 -25.11
C GLY A 96 19.88 24.04 -24.39
N ASP A 97 19.73 22.88 -25.04
CA ASP A 97 20.71 22.23 -25.93
C ASP A 97 22.02 21.81 -25.24
N SER A 98 22.19 20.51 -24.99
CA SER A 98 23.24 19.71 -25.66
C SER A 98 23.27 18.25 -25.19
N ILE A 99 23.45 17.41 -26.19
CA ILE A 99 23.54 15.95 -26.26
C ILE A 99 24.98 15.47 -26.01
N GLU A 100 25.17 14.44 -25.18
CA GLU A 100 26.08 13.27 -25.35
C GLU A 100 26.03 12.46 -24.03
N GLY A 101 25.64 11.20 -23.95
CA GLY A 101 26.10 10.06 -24.71
C GLY A 101 27.10 9.25 -23.86
N THR A 102 26.64 8.23 -23.13
CA THR A 102 27.41 6.99 -22.88
C THR A 102 26.47 5.87 -22.49
N ARG A 103 26.20 5.02 -23.48
CA ARG A 103 25.63 3.69 -23.31
C ARG A 103 26.73 2.79 -22.72
N THR A 104 26.41 2.02 -21.70
CA THR A 104 27.06 0.72 -21.50
C THR A 104 25.98 -0.27 -21.11
N SER A 105 25.52 -0.97 -22.14
CA SER A 105 24.76 -2.19 -22.05
C SER A 105 25.64 -3.27 -21.43
N THR A 106 25.09 -4.02 -20.47
CA THR A 106 25.45 -5.43 -20.33
C THR A 106 24.15 -6.19 -20.51
N ALA A 107 23.97 -6.70 -21.72
CA ALA A 107 22.84 -7.50 -22.12
C ALA A 107 22.99 -8.93 -21.62
N SER A 108 21.87 -9.52 -21.19
CA SER A 108 21.56 -10.94 -21.35
C SER A 108 20.03 -11.06 -21.31
N SER A 109 19.33 -10.72 -22.38
CA SER A 109 18.93 -11.59 -23.51
C SER A 109 17.73 -12.49 -23.23
N ALA A 110 16.53 -11.96 -23.48
CA ALA A 110 15.50 -12.55 -24.36
C ALA A 110 14.45 -11.44 -24.64
N ALA A 111 14.49 -10.85 -25.84
CA ALA A 111 13.38 -10.87 -26.82
C ALA A 111 12.24 -9.86 -26.52
N GLU A 112 12.31 -8.73 -27.23
CA GLU A 112 11.18 -7.93 -27.73
C GLU A 112 10.00 -7.72 -26.77
N SER A 113 10.14 -6.74 -25.89
CA SER A 113 9.04 -6.14 -25.14
C SER A 113 9.21 -4.63 -25.22
N THR A 114 8.27 -3.92 -25.84
CA THR A 114 8.30 -2.45 -25.94
C THR A 114 7.98 -1.76 -24.61
N ILE A 115 7.49 -2.52 -23.63
CA ILE A 115 7.06 -2.05 -22.33
C ILE A 115 8.28 -1.92 -21.41
N ASP A 116 8.64 -0.68 -21.07
CA ASP A 116 9.78 -0.37 -20.21
C ASP A 116 9.36 -0.48 -18.74
N ILE A 117 9.48 -1.71 -18.19
CA ILE A 117 9.01 -2.06 -16.84
C ILE A 117 9.64 -1.16 -15.76
N ASP A 118 10.90 -0.74 -15.94
CA ASP A 118 11.63 0.10 -14.99
C ASP A 118 11.05 1.53 -14.96
N ALA A 119 10.70 2.07 -16.12
CA ALA A 119 10.02 3.36 -16.23
C ALA A 119 8.63 3.32 -15.56
N ILE A 120 7.88 2.24 -15.78
CA ILE A 120 6.57 2.03 -15.14
C ILE A 120 6.72 1.94 -13.61
N LEU A 121 7.67 1.16 -13.10
CA LEU A 121 7.92 1.02 -11.65
C LEU A 121 8.37 2.32 -10.97
N SER A 122 8.96 3.25 -11.72
CA SER A 122 9.34 4.56 -11.20
C SER A 122 8.14 5.48 -11.00
N ASP A 123 7.07 5.31 -11.78
CA ASP A 123 5.84 6.13 -11.70
C ASP A 123 4.82 5.55 -10.70
N ILE A 124 4.86 4.23 -10.47
CA ILE A 124 3.94 3.55 -9.56
C ILE A 124 4.20 3.94 -8.09
N GLU A 125 3.12 4.32 -7.42
CA GLU A 125 3.06 4.48 -5.97
C GLU A 125 2.66 3.15 -5.31
N VAL A 126 3.58 2.57 -4.54
CA VAL A 126 3.31 1.40 -3.68
C VAL A 126 3.17 1.85 -2.23
N PRO A 127 2.31 1.20 -1.42
CA PRO A 127 2.20 1.53 -0.01
C PRO A 127 3.55 1.32 0.70
N GLY A 128 3.79 2.08 1.77
CA GLY A 128 5.00 1.98 2.60
C GLY A 128 6.16 2.86 2.12
N PHE A 129 7.22 2.95 2.94
CA PHE A 129 8.42 3.74 2.65
C PHE A 129 9.70 2.92 2.86
N GLY A 130 10.75 3.24 2.11
CA GLY A 130 12.08 2.62 2.25
C GLY A 130 12.13 1.18 1.71
N GLU A 131 12.83 0.30 2.43
CA GLU A 131 13.06 -1.10 2.01
C GLU A 131 11.76 -1.87 1.75
N LYS A 132 10.69 -1.57 2.48
CA LYS A 132 9.36 -2.18 2.27
C LYS A 132 8.73 -1.75 0.95
N ALA A 133 8.90 -0.49 0.54
CA ALA A 133 8.40 -0.02 -0.75
C ALA A 133 9.18 -0.68 -1.90
N GLU A 134 10.50 -0.80 -1.76
CA GLU A 134 11.36 -1.47 -2.74
C GLU A 134 11.04 -2.97 -2.88
N ALA A 135 10.79 -3.67 -1.77
CA ALA A 135 10.34 -5.06 -1.79
C ALA A 135 8.97 -5.21 -2.49
N ARG A 136 8.01 -4.33 -2.19
CA ARG A 136 6.70 -4.31 -2.85
C ARG A 136 6.82 -4.02 -4.36
N LYS A 137 7.71 -3.10 -4.77
CA LYS A 137 8.03 -2.84 -6.18
C LYS A 137 8.66 -4.06 -6.85
N THR A 138 9.48 -4.81 -6.14
CA THR A 138 10.07 -6.06 -6.62
C THR A 138 8.98 -7.11 -6.92
N ALA A 139 7.94 -7.21 -6.09
CA ALA A 139 6.80 -8.07 -6.39
C ALA A 139 5.98 -7.61 -7.60
N VAL A 140 5.73 -6.31 -7.74
CA VAL A 140 5.06 -5.76 -8.93
C VAL A 140 5.88 -6.02 -10.19
N ARG A 141 7.21 -5.86 -10.12
CA ARG A 141 8.13 -6.16 -11.21
C ARG A 141 7.99 -7.60 -11.69
N ALA A 142 8.06 -8.56 -10.78
CA ALA A 142 7.98 -9.99 -11.13
C ALA A 142 6.65 -10.33 -11.82
N VAL A 143 5.55 -9.71 -11.38
CA VAL A 143 4.23 -9.86 -12.00
C VAL A 143 4.20 -9.26 -13.41
N LEU A 144 4.75 -8.06 -13.58
CA LEU A 144 4.83 -7.41 -14.89
C LEU A 144 5.72 -8.17 -15.86
N GLU A 145 6.89 -8.65 -15.42
CA GLU A 145 7.77 -9.49 -16.23
C GLU A 145 7.04 -10.74 -16.74
N TYR A 146 6.26 -11.40 -15.88
CA TYR A 146 5.46 -12.54 -16.29
C TYR A 146 4.34 -12.17 -17.27
N LEU A 147 3.62 -11.07 -17.01
CA LEU A 147 2.56 -10.58 -17.89
C LEU A 147 3.08 -10.17 -19.27
N VAL A 148 4.24 -9.54 -19.32
CA VAL A 148 4.89 -9.14 -20.57
C VAL A 148 5.26 -10.36 -21.42
N ASP A 149 5.77 -11.43 -20.79
CA ASP A 149 6.14 -12.68 -21.47
C ASP A 149 4.92 -13.49 -21.94
N HIS A 150 3.89 -13.60 -21.10
CA HIS A 150 2.73 -14.47 -21.37
C HIS A 150 1.54 -13.75 -22.01
N LYS A 151 1.54 -12.40 -22.03
CA LYS A 151 0.45 -11.48 -22.42
C LYS A 151 -0.84 -11.59 -21.61
N GLU A 152 -1.16 -12.79 -21.11
CA GLU A 152 -2.31 -13.09 -20.26
C GLU A 152 -1.93 -14.09 -19.14
N ALA A 153 -2.48 -13.88 -17.95
CA ALA A 153 -2.25 -14.76 -16.81
C ALA A 153 -3.44 -14.79 -15.85
N GLU A 154 -3.60 -15.91 -15.14
CA GLU A 154 -4.57 -16.02 -14.06
C GLU A 154 -4.09 -15.31 -12.79
N SER A 155 -5.00 -14.67 -12.06
CA SER A 155 -4.67 -13.94 -10.82
C SER A 155 -4.09 -14.85 -9.73
N LYS A 156 -4.35 -16.15 -9.81
CA LYS A 156 -3.75 -17.14 -8.91
C LYS A 156 -2.24 -17.26 -9.18
N THR A 157 -1.84 -17.43 -10.44
CA THR A 157 -0.44 -17.55 -10.84
C THR A 157 0.33 -16.28 -10.51
N LEU A 158 -0.22 -15.12 -10.85
CA LEU A 158 0.43 -13.84 -10.56
C LEU A 158 0.62 -13.59 -9.06
N LYS A 159 -0.34 -14.05 -8.24
CA LYS A 159 -0.23 -13.97 -6.78
C LYS A 159 0.87 -14.85 -6.21
N GLU A 160 1.06 -16.05 -6.76
CA GLU A 160 2.16 -16.94 -6.35
C GLU A 160 3.50 -16.29 -6.71
N ILE A 161 3.64 -15.75 -7.92
CA ILE A 161 4.85 -15.03 -8.38
C ILE A 161 5.15 -13.82 -7.49
N ALA A 162 4.15 -12.99 -7.22
CA ALA A 162 4.31 -11.82 -6.37
C ALA A 162 4.77 -12.19 -4.95
N TRP A 163 4.22 -13.28 -4.40
CA TRP A 163 4.57 -13.76 -3.07
C TRP A 163 5.97 -14.37 -3.00
N GLU A 164 6.43 -15.04 -4.05
CA GLU A 164 7.82 -15.53 -4.13
C GLU A 164 8.83 -14.37 -4.22
N ALA A 165 8.43 -13.25 -4.80
CA ALA A 165 9.25 -12.05 -4.90
C ALA A 165 9.28 -11.20 -3.61
N ASP A 166 8.17 -11.10 -2.88
CA ASP A 166 8.08 -10.37 -1.61
C ASP A 166 7.15 -11.09 -0.63
N SER A 167 7.69 -12.05 0.11
CA SER A 167 6.99 -12.70 1.22
C SER A 167 7.24 -12.03 2.57
N GLU A 168 8.16 -11.06 2.63
CA GLU A 168 8.65 -10.49 3.89
C GLU A 168 7.85 -9.27 4.33
N THR A 169 7.25 -8.56 3.37
CA THR A 169 6.57 -7.29 3.66
C THR A 169 5.12 -7.47 4.09
N TYR A 170 4.53 -8.65 3.89
CA TYR A 170 3.16 -8.96 4.31
C TYR A 170 3.08 -10.33 4.97
N ALA A 171 2.13 -10.50 5.89
CA ALA A 171 1.92 -11.77 6.58
C ALA A 171 1.39 -12.90 5.67
N ASN A 172 0.76 -12.55 4.54
CA ASN A 172 0.20 -13.53 3.61
C ASN A 172 0.12 -13.00 2.16
N ALA A 173 0.14 -13.94 1.21
CA ALA A 173 0.10 -13.67 -0.23
C ALA A 173 -1.16 -12.93 -0.69
N ARG A 174 -2.28 -13.09 0.04
CA ARG A 174 -3.55 -12.45 -0.33
C ARG A 174 -3.52 -10.94 -0.02
N SER A 175 -3.00 -10.57 1.14
CA SER A 175 -2.88 -9.17 1.57
C SER A 175 -1.88 -8.42 0.70
N LEU A 176 -0.71 -9.02 0.41
CA LEU A 176 0.26 -8.46 -0.55
C LEU A 176 -0.38 -8.20 -1.91
N TRP A 177 -1.07 -9.21 -2.45
CA TRP A 177 -1.74 -9.10 -3.74
C TRP A 177 -2.78 -7.97 -3.76
N SER A 178 -3.71 -7.95 -2.80
CA SER A 178 -4.82 -6.99 -2.83
C SER A 178 -4.41 -5.57 -2.45
N ASN A 179 -3.46 -5.41 -1.53
CA ASN A 179 -3.13 -4.10 -0.95
C ASN A 179 -2.00 -3.39 -1.69
N ALA A 180 -1.05 -4.13 -2.28
CA ALA A 180 0.06 -3.56 -3.02
C ALA A 180 -0.06 -3.83 -4.52
N VAL A 181 -0.05 -5.10 -4.92
CA VAL A 181 0.09 -5.48 -6.35
C VAL A 181 -1.10 -5.02 -7.19
N VAL A 182 -2.33 -5.31 -6.77
CA VAL A 182 -3.54 -4.92 -7.52
C VAL A 182 -3.63 -3.39 -7.64
N LYS A 183 -3.30 -2.65 -6.58
CA LYS A 183 -3.31 -1.18 -6.61
C LYS A 183 -2.26 -0.63 -7.57
N ALA A 184 -1.07 -1.24 -7.60
CA ALA A 184 -0.02 -0.89 -8.54
C ALA A 184 -0.43 -1.20 -9.99
N LEU A 185 -0.98 -2.38 -10.25
CA LEU A 185 -1.43 -2.75 -11.60
C LEU A 185 -2.54 -1.84 -12.14
N HIS A 186 -3.44 -1.35 -11.27
CA HIS A 186 -4.47 -0.39 -11.67
C HIS A 186 -3.94 1.00 -12.03
N GLN A 187 -2.70 1.34 -11.65
CA GLN A 187 -2.06 2.59 -12.07
C GLN A 187 -1.49 2.48 -13.50
N ILE A 188 -1.33 1.27 -14.02
CA ILE A 188 -0.70 1.02 -15.32
C ILE A 188 -1.79 0.98 -16.39
N PRO A 189 -1.81 1.92 -17.36
CA PRO A 189 -2.84 1.98 -18.38
C PRO A 189 -2.83 0.78 -19.34
N GLU A 190 -1.66 0.16 -19.52
CA GLU A 190 -1.45 -1.02 -20.37
C GLU A 190 -2.02 -2.31 -19.76
N VAL A 191 -2.23 -2.35 -18.44
CA VAL A 191 -2.68 -3.56 -17.73
C VAL A 191 -4.18 -3.54 -17.50
N SER A 192 -4.84 -4.64 -17.86
CA SER A 192 -6.28 -4.81 -17.72
C SER A 192 -6.62 -6.09 -16.95
N SER A 193 -7.59 -5.98 -16.03
CA SER A 193 -8.15 -7.14 -15.31
C SER A 193 -9.39 -7.69 -16.02
N ALA A 194 -9.48 -9.01 -16.18
CA ALA A 194 -10.62 -9.71 -16.74
C ALA A 194 -11.69 -10.01 -15.68
N GLY A 195 -12.90 -9.49 -15.92
CA GLY A 195 -14.11 -9.75 -15.14
C GLY A 195 -14.21 -8.99 -13.81
N GLU A 196 -15.42 -8.92 -13.24
CA GLU A 196 -15.70 -8.23 -11.96
C GLU A 196 -14.91 -8.77 -10.77
N ARG A 197 -14.45 -10.02 -10.85
CA ARG A 197 -13.66 -10.68 -9.79
C ARG A 197 -12.15 -10.53 -10.00
N GLN A 198 -11.72 -9.83 -11.04
CA GLN A 198 -10.31 -9.69 -11.43
C GLN A 198 -9.62 -11.06 -11.43
N SER A 199 -10.22 -12.03 -12.13
CA SER A 199 -9.78 -13.45 -12.11
C SER A 199 -8.68 -13.76 -13.11
N GLY A 200 -8.50 -12.88 -14.11
CA GLY A 200 -7.37 -12.90 -15.03
C GLY A 200 -6.85 -11.49 -15.26
N TRP A 201 -5.63 -11.38 -15.75
CA TRP A 201 -4.95 -10.14 -16.06
C TRP A 201 -4.25 -10.27 -17.40
N SER A 202 -4.26 -9.19 -18.16
CA SER A 202 -3.62 -9.11 -19.46
C SER A 202 -2.92 -7.76 -19.61
N ILE A 203 -1.85 -7.73 -20.39
CA ILE A 203 -1.14 -6.51 -20.73
C ILE A 203 -1.24 -6.28 -22.24
N ASP A 204 -1.66 -5.07 -22.62
CA ASP A 204 -1.69 -4.59 -24.00
C ASP A 204 -0.37 -3.89 -24.30
N GLU A 205 0.14 -4.02 -25.53
CA GLU A 205 1.43 -3.47 -25.99
C GLU A 205 1.29 -2.17 -26.80
#